data_AF-A0A524IUT2-F1
#
_entry.id   AF-A0A524IUT2-F1
#
_cell.length_a   1.000
_cell.length_b   1.000
_cell.length_c   1.000
_cell.angle_alpha   90.00
_cell.angle_beta   90.00
_cell.angle_gamma   90.00
#
_symmetry.space_group_name_H-M   'P 1'
#
loop_
_entity.id
_entity.type
_entity.pdbx_description
1 polymer ?
#
loop_
_entity_poly.entity_id
_entity_poly.type
_entity_poly.pdbx_seq_one_letter_code
_entity_poly.pdbx_strand_id
1 'polypeptide(L)'
;MGQRRHVHCGASRSGHSFQTLRRNPHGCQFAGLGSGRRRDVTSHGIGLLALLFAVHFLGDFTPLATRRMLEAKAVGKPLGPIASHAVVHGILVGFAVALVVRPGPGLIGMAALVEFGAHLAIDWVRGRLGGHWPMLSDPAAQAYWTALGLDQLAHALVLVGIAALVL
;
A
#
# COMPACT_ATOMS: atom_id res chain seq x y z
N MET A 1 67.64 20.95 -9.40
CA MET A 1 67.84 19.73 -8.58
C MET A 1 66.63 19.58 -7.66
N GLY A 2 65.59 18.86 -8.09
CA GLY A 2 64.30 18.77 -7.40
C GLY A 2 64.03 17.33 -6.97
N GLN A 3 64.13 17.06 -5.67
CA GLN A 3 64.02 15.73 -5.07
C GLN A 3 62.54 15.32 -5.01
N ARG A 4 62.11 14.40 -5.89
CA ARG A 4 60.74 13.84 -5.87
C ARG A 4 60.63 12.87 -4.68
N ARG A 5 59.76 13.17 -3.72
CA ARG A 5 59.42 12.26 -2.61
C ARG A 5 58.44 11.20 -3.13
N HIS A 6 58.82 9.93 -3.03
CA HIS A 6 57.93 8.80 -3.28
C HIS A 6 57.06 8.56 -2.05
N VAL A 7 55.74 8.65 -2.22
CA VAL A 7 54.76 8.30 -1.18
C VAL A 7 54.38 6.82 -1.36
N HIS A 8 54.80 5.97 -0.42
CA HIS A 8 54.38 4.58 -0.36
C HIS A 8 53.00 4.49 0.31
N CYS A 9 51.96 4.17 -0.46
CA CYS A 9 50.67 3.73 0.10
C CYS A 9 50.74 2.23 0.38
N GLY A 10 50.83 1.86 1.64
CA GLY A 10 50.79 0.46 2.09
C GLY A 10 49.38 -0.11 2.00
N ALA A 11 49.22 -1.23 1.29
CA ALA A 11 48.00 -2.02 1.33
C ALA A 11 48.10 -3.00 2.51
N SER A 12 47.33 -2.78 3.58
CA SER A 12 47.17 -3.77 4.64
C SER A 12 46.31 -4.92 4.15
N ARG A 13 46.86 -6.14 4.14
CA ARG A 13 46.15 -7.37 3.78
C ARG A 13 45.42 -7.90 5.02
N SER A 14 44.17 -7.51 5.22
CA SER A 14 43.21 -8.32 5.95
C SER A 14 42.09 -8.68 4.97
N GLY A 15 41.93 -9.97 4.71
CA GLY A 15 41.06 -10.49 3.67
C GLY A 15 39.62 -10.00 3.81
N HIS A 16 39.12 -9.35 2.77
CA HIS A 16 37.80 -9.55 2.14
C HIS A 16 37.64 -8.45 1.07
N SER A 17 37.40 -8.88 -0.17
CA SER A 17 37.06 -8.07 -1.36
C SER A 17 38.19 -7.20 -1.95
N PHE A 18 38.58 -7.53 -3.19
CA PHE A 18 39.47 -6.73 -4.03
C PHE A 18 38.76 -5.42 -4.42
N GLN A 19 39.09 -4.31 -3.76
CA GLN A 19 38.77 -2.97 -4.25
C GLN A 19 39.89 -2.49 -5.16
N THR A 20 39.58 -2.24 -6.43
CA THR A 20 40.50 -1.67 -7.41
C THR A 20 40.75 -0.19 -7.11
N LEU A 21 41.90 0.11 -6.54
CA LEU A 21 42.37 1.49 -6.35
C LEU A 21 42.76 2.10 -7.71
N ARG A 22 41.98 3.04 -8.23
CA ARG A 22 42.44 3.91 -9.33
C ARG A 22 43.38 4.98 -8.76
N ARG A 23 44.60 5.06 -9.30
CA ARG A 23 45.54 6.14 -9.00
C ARG A 23 45.15 7.39 -9.81
N ASN A 24 45.01 8.52 -9.12
CA ASN A 24 44.92 9.86 -9.71
C ASN A 24 46.20 10.63 -9.32
N PRO A 25 46.82 11.46 -10.20
CA PRO A 25 47.99 12.28 -9.88
C PRO A 25 47.89 13.18 -8.64
N HIS A 26 46.71 13.36 -8.05
CA HIS A 26 46.47 14.20 -6.87
C HIS A 26 46.31 13.42 -5.54
N GLY A 27 46.56 12.11 -5.51
CA GLY A 27 46.52 11.29 -4.28
C GLY A 27 45.49 10.15 -4.32
N CYS A 28 45.53 9.28 -3.30
CA CYS A 28 44.60 8.17 -3.13
C CYS A 28 43.23 8.68 -2.66
N GLN A 29 42.32 8.93 -3.60
CA GLN A 29 40.90 9.08 -3.28
C GLN A 29 40.28 7.70 -3.13
N PHE A 30 39.64 7.44 -1.99
CA PHE A 30 38.70 6.33 -1.86
C PHE A 30 37.59 6.54 -2.89
N ALA A 31 37.42 5.57 -3.80
CA ALA A 31 36.24 5.52 -4.65
C ALA A 31 35.03 5.41 -3.74
N GLY A 32 34.31 6.52 -3.56
CA GLY A 32 33.08 6.57 -2.79
C GLY A 32 32.15 5.48 -3.31
N LEU A 33 31.88 4.49 -2.46
CA LEU A 33 30.79 3.55 -2.64
C LEU A 33 29.55 4.38 -2.95
N GLY A 34 28.99 4.17 -4.14
CA GLY A 34 27.86 4.92 -4.65
C GLY A 34 26.81 5.06 -3.56
N SER A 35 26.29 6.28 -3.38
CA SER A 35 25.19 6.57 -2.48
C SER A 35 23.97 5.77 -2.93
N GLY A 36 23.91 4.51 -2.49
CA GLY A 36 22.70 3.72 -2.51
C GLY A 36 21.71 4.48 -1.66
N ARG A 37 20.85 5.27 -2.31
CA ARG A 37 19.71 5.94 -1.71
C ARG A 37 18.92 4.85 -1.01
N ARG A 38 19.12 4.65 0.30
CA ARG A 38 18.19 3.89 1.12
C ARG A 38 16.84 4.55 0.88
N ARG A 39 15.95 3.85 0.17
CA ARG A 39 14.56 4.30 0.11
C ARG A 39 14.09 4.22 1.55
N ASP A 40 13.82 5.37 2.17
CA ASP A 40 13.26 5.39 3.51
C ASP A 40 11.91 4.67 3.44
N VAL A 41 11.88 3.44 3.95
CA VAL A 41 10.69 2.57 3.99
C VAL A 41 9.54 3.29 4.69
N THR A 42 9.86 4.12 5.67
CA THR A 42 8.95 5.02 6.39
C THR A 42 8.22 6.00 5.48
N SER A 43 8.92 6.65 4.54
CA SER A 43 8.29 7.61 3.59
C SER A 43 7.34 6.92 2.61
N HIS A 44 7.67 5.70 2.17
CA HIS A 44 6.84 4.92 1.26
C HIS A 44 5.61 4.35 1.99
N GLY A 45 5.77 3.95 3.25
CA GLY A 45 4.69 3.39 4.06
C GLY A 45 3.57 4.39 4.35
N ILE A 46 3.92 5.60 4.81
CA ILE A 46 2.92 6.65 5.07
C ILE A 46 2.23 7.07 3.77
N GLY A 47 3.00 7.26 2.69
CA GLY A 47 2.46 7.62 1.39
C GLY A 47 1.50 6.55 0.83
N LEU A 48 1.84 5.27 0.98
CA LEU A 48 0.98 4.16 0.59
C LEU A 48 -0.32 4.15 1.40
N LEU A 49 -0.24 4.20 2.73
CA LEU A 49 -1.43 4.19 3.60
C LEU A 49 -2.37 5.36 3.29
N ALA A 50 -1.82 6.57 3.14
CA ALA A 50 -2.60 7.74 2.77
C ALA A 50 -3.31 7.54 1.42
N LEU A 51 -2.62 6.99 0.43
CA LEU A 51 -3.20 6.71 -0.88
C LEU A 51 -4.26 5.60 -0.81
N LEU A 52 -4.02 4.53 -0.05
CA LEU A 52 -4.99 3.44 0.15
C LEU A 52 -6.30 3.96 0.77
N PHE A 53 -6.22 4.80 1.80
CA PHE A 53 -7.42 5.43 2.37
C PHE A 53 -8.10 6.39 1.38
N ALA A 54 -7.33 7.15 0.60
CA ALA A 54 -7.89 8.07 -0.39
C ALA A 54 -8.63 7.32 -1.51
N VAL A 55 -8.08 6.20 -2.00
CA VAL A 55 -8.75 5.42 -3.04
C VAL A 55 -9.94 4.63 -2.51
N HIS A 56 -9.90 4.17 -1.25
CA HIS A 56 -11.08 3.62 -0.59
C HIS A 56 -12.19 4.66 -0.47
N PHE A 57 -11.85 5.88 -0.02
CA PHE A 57 -12.81 6.99 0.00
C PHE A 57 -13.41 7.25 -1.40
N LEU A 58 -12.55 7.23 -2.44
CA LEU A 58 -13.01 7.39 -3.81
C LEU A 58 -13.99 6.29 -4.22
N GLY A 59 -13.71 5.03 -3.88
CA GLY A 59 -14.56 3.89 -4.18
C GLY A 59 -15.92 3.94 -3.48
N ASP A 60 -15.98 4.38 -2.21
CA ASP A 60 -17.20 4.33 -1.39
C ASP A 60 -18.07 5.61 -1.45
N PHE A 61 -17.46 6.79 -1.58
CA PHE A 61 -18.14 8.08 -1.36
C PHE A 61 -18.25 8.96 -2.60
N THR A 62 -17.86 8.44 -3.77
CA THR A 62 -17.93 9.19 -5.03
C THR A 62 -18.75 8.43 -6.07
N PRO A 63 -19.00 8.99 -7.27
CA PRO A 63 -19.77 8.32 -8.33
C PRO A 63 -19.23 6.96 -8.78
N LEU A 64 -18.03 6.55 -8.34
CA LEU A 64 -17.55 5.18 -8.51
C LEU A 64 -18.47 4.16 -7.82
N ALA A 65 -19.07 4.51 -6.68
CA ALA A 65 -20.15 3.77 -6.05
C ALA A 65 -21.48 4.10 -6.74
N THR A 66 -21.78 3.42 -7.84
CA THR A 66 -23.02 3.66 -8.58
C THR A 66 -24.25 3.40 -7.70
N ARG A 67 -25.37 4.06 -8.03
CA ARG A 67 -26.65 3.85 -7.33
C ARG A 67 -27.02 2.37 -7.17
N ARG A 68 -26.83 1.56 -8.22
CA ARG A 68 -27.11 0.12 -8.21
C ARG A 68 -26.23 -0.65 -7.21
N MET A 69 -24.97 -0.24 -7.05
CA MET A 69 -24.05 -0.83 -6.06
C MET A 69 -24.51 -0.48 -4.64
N LEU A 70 -24.82 0.80 -4.40
CA LEU A 70 -25.24 1.31 -3.10
C LEU A 70 -26.56 0.68 -2.63
N GLU A 71 -27.56 0.58 -3.52
CA GLU A 71 -28.84 -0.07 -3.23
C GLU A 71 -28.65 -1.56 -2.85
N ALA A 72 -27.78 -2.27 -3.57
CA ALA A 72 -27.48 -3.66 -3.26
C ALA A 72 -26.70 -3.83 -1.94
N LYS A 73 -25.72 -2.95 -1.68
CA LYS A 73 -24.90 -2.91 -0.46
C LYS A 73 -25.77 -2.62 0.77
N ALA A 74 -26.77 -1.75 0.66
CA ALA A 74 -27.67 -1.41 1.75
C ALA A 74 -28.46 -2.62 2.30
N VAL A 75 -28.79 -3.60 1.44
CA VAL A 75 -29.60 -4.79 1.81
C VAL A 75 -28.81 -6.11 1.74
N GLY A 76 -27.58 -6.07 1.25
CA GLY A 76 -26.72 -7.24 1.05
C GLY A 76 -27.15 -8.15 -0.11
N LYS A 77 -27.99 -7.68 -1.04
CA LYS A 77 -28.49 -8.42 -2.21
C LYS A 77 -28.91 -7.49 -3.36
N PRO A 78 -28.82 -7.92 -4.64
CA PRO A 78 -28.15 -9.13 -5.11
C PRO A 78 -26.62 -9.01 -4.99
N LEU A 79 -25.91 -10.14 -4.99
CA LEU A 79 -24.44 -10.14 -4.81
C LEU A 79 -23.68 -9.49 -5.97
N GLY A 80 -24.21 -9.52 -7.20
CA GLY A 80 -23.52 -9.03 -8.40
C GLY A 80 -23.06 -7.57 -8.31
N PRO A 81 -23.95 -6.60 -8.01
CA PRO A 81 -23.54 -5.21 -7.82
C PRO A 81 -22.57 -4.99 -6.66
N ILE A 82 -22.69 -5.76 -5.57
CA ILE A 82 -21.74 -5.69 -4.45
C ILE A 82 -20.35 -6.17 -4.90
N ALA A 83 -20.29 -7.26 -5.68
CA ALA A 83 -19.04 -7.73 -6.26
C ALA A 83 -18.46 -6.72 -7.26
N SER A 84 -19.29 -6.03 -8.04
CA SER A 84 -18.82 -4.96 -8.94
C SER A 84 -18.20 -3.80 -8.16
N HIS A 85 -18.77 -3.46 -7.00
CA HIS A 85 -18.20 -2.48 -6.08
C HIS A 85 -16.84 -2.92 -5.53
N ALA A 86 -16.73 -4.17 -5.08
CA ALA A 86 -15.46 -4.74 -4.62
C ALA A 86 -14.40 -4.80 -5.74
N VAL A 87 -14.79 -4.99 -7.01
CA VAL A 87 -13.87 -4.94 -8.15
C VAL A 87 -13.26 -3.54 -8.32
N VAL A 88 -14.07 -2.47 -8.16
CA VAL A 88 -13.58 -1.09 -8.20
C VAL A 88 -12.49 -0.90 -7.15
N HIS A 89 -12.74 -1.31 -5.90
CA HIS A 89 -11.76 -1.24 -4.83
C HIS A 89 -10.50 -2.06 -5.11
N GLY A 90 -10.64 -3.31 -5.58
CA GLY A 90 -9.49 -4.14 -5.96
C GLY A 90 -8.62 -3.50 -7.04
N ILE A 91 -9.23 -2.88 -8.08
CA ILE A 91 -8.49 -2.16 -9.13
C ILE A 91 -7.76 -0.96 -8.55
N LEU A 92 -8.45 -0.16 -7.73
CA LEU A 92 -7.89 1.05 -7.13
C LEU A 92 -6.72 0.74 -6.18
N VAL A 93 -6.84 -0.28 -5.34
CA VAL A 93 -5.77 -0.74 -4.45
C VAL A 93 -4.60 -1.29 -5.25
N GLY A 94 -4.85 -2.11 -6.27
CA GLY A 94 -3.80 -2.61 -7.16
C GLY A 94 -3.02 -1.47 -7.82
N PHE A 95 -3.72 -0.43 -8.28
CA PHE A 95 -3.10 0.76 -8.85
C PHE A 95 -2.26 1.53 -7.82
N ALA A 96 -2.78 1.73 -6.60
CA ALA A 96 -2.05 2.40 -5.53
C ALA A 96 -0.74 1.67 -5.17
N VAL A 97 -0.80 0.34 -5.02
CA VAL A 97 0.37 -0.51 -4.76
C VAL A 97 1.39 -0.43 -5.90
N ALA A 98 0.92 -0.53 -7.15
CA ALA A 98 1.77 -0.43 -8.33
C ALA A 98 2.50 0.92 -8.42
N LEU A 99 1.81 2.01 -8.06
CA LEU A 99 2.35 3.37 -8.15
C LEU A 99 3.44 3.65 -7.09
N VAL A 100 3.20 3.26 -5.83
CA VAL A 100 4.06 3.62 -4.70
C VAL A 100 5.19 2.61 -4.49
N VAL A 101 4.87 1.33 -4.46
CA VAL A 101 5.82 0.25 -4.12
C VAL A 101 6.53 -0.28 -5.38
N ARG A 102 5.82 -0.32 -6.51
CA ARG A 102 6.27 -0.93 -7.78
C ARG A 102 6.73 -2.40 -7.64
N PRO A 103 5.93 -3.29 -7.02
CA PRO A 103 6.33 -4.68 -6.89
C PRO A 103 6.07 -5.46 -8.18
N GLY A 104 6.46 -6.74 -8.21
CA GLY A 104 6.12 -7.63 -9.32
C GLY A 104 4.59 -7.83 -9.47
N PRO A 105 4.11 -8.20 -10.67
CA PRO A 105 2.67 -8.29 -10.97
C PRO A 105 1.91 -9.27 -10.07
N GLY A 106 2.57 -10.32 -9.56
CA GLY A 106 1.96 -11.26 -8.62
C GLY A 106 1.54 -10.62 -7.30
N LEU A 107 2.36 -9.72 -6.74
CA LEU A 107 2.06 -9.04 -5.48
C LEU A 107 0.96 -7.98 -5.66
N ILE A 108 0.92 -7.31 -6.82
CA ILE A 108 -0.17 -6.40 -7.19
C ILE A 108 -1.49 -7.16 -7.29
N GLY A 109 -1.48 -8.29 -8.01
CA GLY A 109 -2.66 -9.15 -8.15
C GLY A 109 -3.14 -9.70 -6.82
N MET A 110 -2.22 -10.12 -5.94
CA MET A 110 -2.57 -10.58 -4.60
C MET A 110 -3.22 -9.48 -3.76
N ALA A 111 -2.66 -8.26 -3.74
CA ALA A 111 -3.25 -7.13 -3.02
C ALA A 111 -4.67 -6.82 -3.52
N ALA A 112 -4.86 -6.78 -4.85
CA ALA A 112 -6.17 -6.53 -5.46
C ALA A 112 -7.19 -7.64 -5.13
N LEU A 113 -6.77 -8.91 -5.10
CA LEU A 113 -7.65 -10.04 -4.76
C LEU A 113 -8.02 -10.07 -3.27
N VAL A 114 -7.07 -9.73 -2.38
CA VAL A 114 -7.34 -9.59 -0.95
C VAL A 114 -8.36 -8.49 -0.71
N GLU A 115 -8.16 -7.32 -1.33
CA GLU A 115 -9.12 -6.22 -1.25
C GLU A 115 -10.49 -6.64 -1.78
N PHE A 116 -10.56 -7.20 -2.98
CA PHE A 116 -11.82 -7.67 -3.57
C PHE A 116 -12.57 -8.64 -2.65
N GLY A 117 -11.89 -9.66 -2.13
CA GLY A 117 -12.50 -10.69 -1.30
C GLY A 117 -12.98 -10.14 0.05
N ALA A 118 -12.14 -9.36 0.72
CA ALA A 118 -12.46 -8.79 2.02
C ALA A 118 -13.56 -7.72 1.91
N HIS A 119 -13.47 -6.82 0.93
CA HIS A 119 -14.47 -5.77 0.69
C HIS A 119 -15.83 -6.36 0.36
N LEU A 120 -15.88 -7.36 -0.52
CA LEU A 120 -17.13 -8.07 -0.84
C LEU A 120 -17.75 -8.72 0.42
N ALA A 121 -16.92 -9.37 1.24
CA ALA A 121 -17.40 -10.03 2.45
C ALA A 121 -17.93 -9.03 3.49
N ILE A 122 -17.21 -7.94 3.74
CA ILE A 122 -17.60 -6.91 4.70
C ILE A 122 -18.91 -6.25 4.24
N ASP A 123 -18.99 -5.79 2.99
CA ASP A 123 -20.18 -5.14 2.44
C ASP A 123 -21.40 -6.06 2.44
N TRP A 124 -21.19 -7.33 2.09
CA TRP A 124 -22.27 -8.32 2.12
C TRP A 124 -22.78 -8.56 3.53
N VAL A 125 -21.88 -8.81 4.49
CA VAL A 125 -22.25 -9.01 5.89
C VAL A 125 -22.96 -7.77 6.43
N ARG A 126 -22.41 -6.58 6.19
CA ARG A 126 -22.99 -5.30 6.59
C ARG A 126 -24.43 -5.15 6.09
N GLY A 127 -24.64 -5.33 4.79
CA GLY A 127 -25.98 -5.23 4.18
C GLY A 127 -26.94 -6.27 4.73
N ARG A 128 -26.47 -7.51 4.95
CA ARG A 128 -27.30 -8.55 5.56
C ARG A 128 -27.68 -8.19 6.98
N LEU A 129 -26.77 -7.66 7.80
CA LEU A 129 -27.09 -7.22 9.16
C LEU A 129 -28.14 -6.09 9.17
N GLY A 130 -28.01 -5.10 8.28
CA GLY A 130 -29.00 -4.03 8.13
C GLY A 130 -30.41 -4.54 7.77
N GLY A 131 -30.49 -5.63 7.00
CA GLY A 131 -31.76 -6.29 6.69
C GLY A 131 -32.40 -7.06 7.85
N HIS A 132 -31.63 -7.54 8.83
CA HIS A 132 -32.18 -8.22 10.02
C HIS A 132 -32.44 -7.25 11.18
N TRP A 133 -31.68 -6.16 11.23
CA TRP A 133 -31.70 -5.19 12.30
C TRP A 133 -31.89 -3.77 11.74
N PRO A 134 -33.15 -3.32 11.56
CA PRO A 134 -33.45 -2.03 10.93
C PRO A 134 -32.78 -0.82 11.58
N MET A 135 -32.56 -0.85 12.90
CA MET A 135 -31.85 0.20 13.64
C MET A 135 -30.40 0.44 13.18
N LEU A 136 -29.79 -0.53 12.50
CA LEU A 136 -28.44 -0.38 11.92
C LEU A 136 -28.45 0.42 10.62
N SER A 137 -29.63 0.65 10.05
CA SER A 137 -29.87 1.35 8.80
C SER A 137 -30.58 2.70 9.00
N ASP A 138 -30.87 3.08 10.24
CA ASP A 138 -31.53 4.34 10.60
C ASP A 138 -30.52 5.39 11.11
N PRO A 139 -30.21 6.44 10.33
CA PRO A 139 -29.26 7.48 10.74
C PRO A 139 -29.65 8.25 12.03
N ALA A 140 -30.92 8.19 12.44
CA ALA A 140 -31.37 8.77 13.70
C ALA A 140 -30.98 7.92 14.92
N ALA A 141 -30.65 6.63 14.73
CA ALA A 141 -30.25 5.73 15.79
C ALA A 141 -28.74 5.74 16.03
N GLN A 142 -28.30 5.76 17.28
CA GLN A 142 -26.86 5.61 17.63
C GLN A 142 -26.27 4.31 17.07
N ALA A 143 -27.08 3.25 17.00
CA ALA A 143 -26.67 1.95 16.46
C ALA A 143 -26.21 2.03 15.00
N TYR A 144 -26.80 2.91 14.18
CA TYR A 144 -26.35 3.16 12.81
C TYR A 144 -24.91 3.65 12.79
N TRP A 145 -24.58 4.67 13.60
CA TRP A 145 -23.25 5.28 13.63
C TRP A 145 -22.18 4.34 14.15
N THR A 146 -22.48 3.58 15.21
CA THR A 146 -21.57 2.52 15.70
C THR A 146 -21.29 1.52 14.60
N ALA A 147 -22.34 1.09 13.90
CA ALA A 147 -22.22 0.04 12.93
C ALA A 147 -21.56 0.54 11.62
N LEU A 148 -21.78 1.80 11.22
CA LEU A 148 -21.03 2.47 10.15
C LEU A 148 -19.55 2.63 10.52
N GLY A 149 -19.24 3.00 11.76
CA GLY A 149 -17.87 3.09 12.25
C GLY A 149 -17.15 1.73 12.20
N LEU A 150 -17.82 0.65 12.60
CA LEU A 150 -17.29 -0.71 12.52
C LEU A 150 -17.06 -1.16 11.06
N ASP A 151 -17.98 -0.80 10.16
CA ASP A 151 -17.83 -1.05 8.73
C ASP A 151 -16.57 -0.37 8.17
N GLN A 152 -16.38 0.92 8.45
CA GLN A 152 -15.19 1.66 8.00
C GLN A 152 -13.90 1.18 8.67
N LEU A 153 -13.96 0.79 9.95
CA LEU A 153 -12.81 0.21 10.65
C LEU A 153 -12.40 -1.13 10.03
N ALA A 154 -13.35 -2.00 9.69
CA ALA A 154 -13.06 -3.29 9.08
C ALA A 154 -12.32 -3.12 7.74
N HIS A 155 -12.79 -2.21 6.88
CA HIS A 155 -12.12 -1.88 5.63
C HIS A 155 -10.72 -1.28 5.88
N ALA A 156 -10.58 -0.35 6.83
CA ALA A 156 -9.29 0.25 7.16
C ALA A 156 -8.26 -0.80 7.63
N LEU A 157 -8.68 -1.81 8.40
CA LEU A 157 -7.81 -2.90 8.84
C LEU A 157 -7.32 -3.76 7.67
N VAL A 158 -8.16 -4.00 6.66
CA VAL A 158 -7.75 -4.68 5.41
C VAL A 158 -6.67 -3.86 4.70
N LEU A 159 -6.87 -2.55 4.53
CA LEU A 159 -5.90 -1.67 3.87
C LEU A 159 -4.56 -1.60 4.62
N VAL A 160 -4.59 -1.57 5.96
CA VAL A 160 -3.37 -1.65 6.78
C VAL A 160 -2.68 -3.01 6.59
N GLY A 161 -3.44 -4.10 6.54
CA GLY A 161 -2.91 -5.44 6.26
C GLY A 161 -2.27 -5.54 4.87
N ILE A 162 -2.89 -4.96 3.85
CA ILE A 162 -2.34 -4.88 2.50
C ILE A 162 -1.06 -4.06 2.49
N ALA A 163 -1.04 -2.89 3.14
CA ALA A 163 0.18 -2.08 3.26
C ALA A 163 1.32 -2.87 3.92
N ALA A 164 1.04 -3.60 5.01
CA ALA A 164 2.02 -4.44 5.68
C ALA A 164 2.49 -5.62 4.83
N LEU A 165 1.65 -6.14 3.93
CA LEU A 165 1.98 -7.24 3.02
C LEU A 165 2.91 -6.82 1.88
N VAL A 166 2.83 -5.57 1.43
CA VAL A 166 3.51 -5.10 0.21
C VAL A 166 4.76 -4.26 0.46
N LEU A 167 4.95 -3.72 1.67
CA LEU A 167 6.11 -2.93 2.08
C LEU A 167 7.26 -3.82 2.57
#